data_AF-A0AAV2VPH5-F1
#
_entry.id   AF-A0AAV2VPH5-F1
#
_cell.length_a   1.000
_cell.length_b   1.000
_cell.length_c   1.000
_cell.angle_alpha   90.00
_cell.angle_beta   90.00
_cell.angle_gamma   90.00
#
_symmetry.space_group_name_H-M   'P 1'
#
loop_
_entity.id
_entity.type
_entity.pdbx_description
1 polymer ?
#
loop_
_entity_poly.entity_id
_entity_poly.type
_entity_poly.pdbx_seq_one_letter_code
_entity_poly.pdbx_strand_id
1 'polypeptide(L)'
;MKDINSPPDQDNSAFNAANQSVAQSSAIALADATDNLRNLNTLSTTAIGTALSQMLETGDTKYFEIIDQAQRVVTNGAENFGVVGEKVATVLQDQAQ
;
A
#
# COMPACT_ATOMS: atom_id res chain seq x y z
N MET A 1 -2.92 -30.61 40.44
CA MET A 1 -2.30 -30.55 39.11
C MET A 1 -3.27 -29.79 38.22
N LYS A 2 -2.87 -28.65 37.64
CA LYS A 2 -3.70 -27.95 36.65
C LYS A 2 -3.66 -28.79 35.38
N ASP A 3 -4.82 -29.20 34.88
CA ASP A 3 -4.92 -29.93 33.61
C ASP A 3 -4.43 -29.01 32.48
N ILE A 4 -3.19 -29.24 32.05
CA ILE A 4 -2.49 -28.52 30.98
C ILE A 4 -2.95 -28.94 29.58
N ASN A 5 -3.95 -29.83 29.49
CA ASN A 5 -4.44 -30.42 28.24
C ASN A 5 -5.97 -30.30 28.12
N SER A 6 -6.51 -29.13 28.46
CA SER A 6 -7.88 -28.77 28.09
C SER A 6 -7.83 -27.82 26.90
N PRO A 7 -8.68 -28.01 25.88
CA PRO A 7 -8.73 -27.09 24.75
C PRO A 7 -9.00 -25.67 25.25
N PRO A 8 -8.44 -24.64 24.59
CA PRO A 8 -8.68 -23.26 24.96
C PRO A 8 -10.18 -22.96 24.95
N ASP A 9 -10.60 -22.07 25.85
CA ASP A 9 -11.98 -21.59 25.91
C ASP A 9 -12.44 -21.13 24.51
N GLN A 10 -13.63 -21.54 24.10
CA GLN A 10 -14.12 -21.32 22.73
C GLN A 10 -14.17 -19.84 22.38
N ASP A 11 -14.54 -18.99 23.34
CA ASP A 11 -14.58 -17.53 23.18
C ASP A 11 -13.17 -16.94 22.98
N ASN A 12 -12.18 -17.43 23.74
CA ASN A 12 -10.79 -17.01 23.61
C ASN A 12 -10.19 -17.51 22.28
N SER A 13 -10.53 -18.73 21.86
CA SER A 13 -10.13 -19.28 20.57
C SER A 13 -10.69 -18.46 19.40
N ALA A 14 -11.99 -18.10 19.45
CA ALA A 14 -12.64 -17.29 18.43
C ALA A 14 -12.07 -15.86 18.36
N PHE A 15 -11.82 -15.24 19.51
CA PHE A 15 -11.19 -13.92 19.59
C PHE A 15 -9.78 -13.91 18.97
N ASN A 16 -8.94 -14.89 19.32
CA ASN A 16 -7.59 -15.00 18.75
C ASN A 16 -7.61 -15.24 17.23
N ALA A 17 -8.54 -16.06 16.75
CA ALA A 17 -8.71 -16.30 15.31
C ALA A 17 -9.15 -15.03 14.56
N ALA A 18 -10.07 -14.25 15.14
CA ALA A 18 -10.51 -12.98 14.57
C ALA A 18 -9.36 -11.98 14.47
N ASN A 19 -8.56 -11.84 15.54
CA ASN A 19 -7.41 -10.93 15.55
C ASN A 19 -6.34 -11.35 14.54
N GLN A 20 -6.07 -12.66 14.43
CA GLN A 20 -5.16 -13.16 13.41
C GLN A 20 -5.66 -12.86 11.98
N SER A 21 -6.96 -13.01 11.73
CA SER A 21 -7.56 -12.71 10.44
C SER A 21 -7.44 -11.23 10.07
N VAL A 22 -7.67 -10.32 11.03
CA VAL A 22 -7.51 -8.88 10.81
C VAL A 22 -6.05 -8.48 10.62
N ALA A 23 -5.12 -9.08 11.36
CA ALA A 23 -3.69 -8.87 11.13
C ALA A 23 -3.26 -9.30 9.72
N GLN A 24 -3.74 -10.46 9.25
CA GLN A 24 -3.45 -10.96 7.91
C GLN A 24 -4.04 -10.08 6.81
N SER A 25 -5.32 -9.70 6.93
CA SER A 25 -5.97 -8.83 5.93
C SER A 25 -5.32 -7.44 5.86
N SER A 26 -4.91 -6.91 7.01
CA SER A 26 -4.18 -5.64 7.10
C SER A 26 -2.80 -5.74 6.44
N ALA A 27 -2.08 -6.85 6.63
CA ALA A 27 -0.80 -7.09 5.97
C ALA A 27 -0.95 -7.21 4.44
N ILE A 28 -2.00 -7.87 3.96
CA ILE A 28 -2.31 -7.97 2.53
C ILE A 28 -2.61 -6.58 1.96
N ALA A 29 -3.46 -5.80 2.63
CA ALA A 29 -3.78 -4.44 2.18
C ALA A 29 -2.53 -3.54 2.05
N LEU A 30 -1.59 -3.66 3.01
CA LEU A 30 -0.32 -2.92 2.95
C LEU A 30 0.58 -3.41 1.81
N ALA A 31 0.64 -4.72 1.58
CA ALA A 31 1.38 -5.30 0.47
C ALA A 31 0.81 -4.84 -0.88
N ASP A 32 -0.51 -4.91 -1.07
CA ASP A 32 -1.20 -4.46 -2.28
C ASP A 32 -0.96 -2.97 -2.55
N ALA A 33 -1.01 -2.14 -1.51
CA ALA A 33 -0.71 -0.71 -1.65
C ALA A 33 0.77 -0.46 -2.01
N THR A 34 1.70 -1.25 -1.44
CA THR A 34 3.13 -1.19 -1.79
C THR A 34 3.35 -1.55 -3.26
N ASP A 35 2.73 -2.64 -3.71
CA ASP A 35 2.83 -3.10 -5.10
C ASP A 35 2.20 -2.11 -6.07
N ASN A 36 1.07 -1.50 -5.71
CA ASN A 36 0.47 -0.42 -6.49
C ASN A 36 1.43 0.76 -6.64
N LEU A 37 2.03 1.25 -5.55
CA LEU A 37 3.00 2.34 -5.59
C LEU A 37 4.22 1.99 -6.47
N ARG A 38 4.73 0.75 -6.38
CA ARG A 38 5.83 0.28 -7.23
C ARG A 38 5.46 0.26 -8.71
N ASN A 39 4.25 -0.18 -9.03
CA ASN A 39 3.72 -0.20 -10.41
C ASN A 39 3.56 1.22 -10.96
N LEU A 40 2.97 2.13 -10.18
CA LEU A 40 2.84 3.54 -10.56
C LEU A 40 4.20 4.20 -10.78
N ASN A 41 5.20 3.92 -9.93
CA ASN A 41 6.57 4.40 -10.11
C ASN A 41 7.20 3.92 -11.42
N THR A 42 7.03 2.64 -11.74
CA THR A 42 7.57 2.05 -12.98
C THR A 42 6.95 2.69 -14.21
N LEU A 43 5.62 2.79 -14.25
CA LEU A 43 4.89 3.40 -15.36
C LEU A 43 5.22 4.88 -15.52
N SER A 44 5.24 5.63 -14.42
CA SER A 44 5.50 7.06 -14.43
C SER A 44 6.95 7.37 -14.84
N THR A 45 7.93 6.61 -14.33
CA THR A 45 9.34 6.76 -14.74
C THR A 45 9.51 6.47 -16.23
N THR A 46 8.83 5.44 -16.75
CA THR A 46 8.84 5.11 -18.17
C THR A 46 8.24 6.25 -19.01
N ALA A 47 7.08 6.77 -18.60
CA ALA A 47 6.43 7.90 -19.28
C ALA A 47 7.30 9.16 -19.27
N ILE A 48 7.92 9.49 -18.13
CA ILE A 48 8.86 10.61 -18.00
C ILE A 48 10.03 10.43 -18.95
N GLY A 49 10.66 9.25 -18.97
CA GLY A 49 11.79 8.94 -19.84
C GLY A 49 11.43 9.10 -21.32
N THR A 50 10.29 8.57 -21.75
CA THR A 50 9.83 8.70 -23.14
C THR A 50 9.51 10.16 -23.49
N ALA A 51 8.77 10.87 -22.64
CA ALA A 51 8.43 12.27 -22.88
C ALA A 51 9.68 13.17 -22.91
N LEU A 52 10.64 12.94 -22.02
CA LEU A 52 11.91 13.65 -21.99
C LEU A 52 12.70 13.43 -23.28
N SER A 53 12.80 12.19 -23.77
CA SER A 53 13.45 11.90 -25.04
C SER A 53 12.80 12.66 -26.21
N GLN A 54 11.47 12.63 -26.29
CA GLN A 54 10.75 13.36 -27.35
C GLN A 54 10.93 14.88 -27.24
N MET A 55 10.97 15.42 -26.02
CA MET A 55 11.21 16.84 -25.78
C MET A 55 12.60 17.26 -26.27
N LEU A 56 13.63 16.46 -25.98
CA LEU A 56 15.00 16.73 -26.41
C LEU A 56 15.16 16.61 -27.93
N GLU A 57 14.47 15.66 -28.56
CA GLU A 57 14.54 15.44 -30.00
C GLU A 57 13.80 16.52 -30.80
N THR A 58 12.62 16.92 -30.32
CA THR A 58 11.72 17.82 -31.08
C THR A 58 11.78 19.28 -30.63
N GLY A 59 12.22 19.55 -29.40
CA GLY A 59 12.08 20.85 -28.75
C GLY A 59 10.65 21.24 -28.37
N ASP A 60 9.67 20.34 -28.56
CA ASP A 60 8.26 20.64 -28.32
C ASP A 60 7.95 20.63 -26.80
N THR A 61 7.50 21.77 -26.30
CA THR A 61 7.20 21.96 -24.88
C THR A 61 5.99 21.18 -24.38
N LYS A 62 5.14 20.61 -25.26
CA LYS A 62 3.97 19.81 -24.81
C LYS A 62 4.38 18.61 -23.95
N TYR A 63 5.59 18.11 -24.13
CA TYR A 63 6.10 16.97 -23.36
C TYR A 63 6.35 17.32 -21.89
N PHE A 64 6.48 18.60 -21.53
CA PHE A 64 6.51 19.02 -20.12
C PHE A 64 5.23 18.65 -19.37
N GLU A 65 4.07 18.74 -20.03
CA GLU A 65 2.79 18.40 -19.39
C GLU A 65 2.74 16.90 -19.06
N ILE A 66 3.21 16.02 -19.95
CA ILE A 66 3.28 14.58 -19.70
C ILE A 66 4.21 14.28 -18.52
N ILE A 67 5.36 14.95 -18.46
CA ILE A 67 6.33 14.81 -17.37
C ILE A 67 5.71 15.24 -16.04
N ASP A 68 5.02 16.39 -16.00
CA ASP A 68 4.35 16.89 -14.79
C ASP A 68 3.25 15.94 -14.32
N GLN A 69 2.39 15.46 -15.23
CA GLN A 69 1.33 14.52 -14.88
C GLN A 69 1.88 13.19 -14.35
N ALA A 70 2.94 12.65 -14.97
CA ALA A 70 3.57 11.43 -14.48
C ALA A 70 4.20 11.61 -13.08
N GLN A 71 4.80 12.77 -12.80
CA GLN A 71 5.29 13.09 -11.45
C GLN A 71 4.15 13.14 -10.43
N ARG A 72 3.02 13.77 -10.77
CA ARG A 72 1.84 13.83 -9.91
C ARG A 72 1.26 12.45 -9.61
N VAL A 73 1.25 11.53 -10.58
CA VAL A 73 0.79 10.15 -10.36
C VAL A 73 1.62 9.46 -9.27
N VAL A 74 2.94 9.66 -9.26
CA VAL A 74 3.82 9.12 -8.20
C VAL A 74 3.50 9.73 -6.84
N THR A 75 3.37 11.06 -6.77
CA THR A 75 3.03 11.76 -5.51
C THR A 75 1.69 11.30 -4.96
N ASN A 76 0.65 11.26 -5.80
CA ASN A 76 -0.68 10.79 -5.39
C ASN A 76 -0.65 9.31 -4.98
N GLY A 77 0.15 8.48 -5.66
CA GLY A 77 0.37 7.10 -5.28
C GLY A 77 0.98 6.96 -3.88
N ALA A 78 1.98 7.79 -3.56
CA ALA A 78 2.63 7.80 -2.25
C ALA A 78 1.69 8.29 -1.14
N GLU A 79 0.88 9.31 -1.42
CA GLU A 79 -0.17 9.78 -0.49
C GLU A 79 -1.20 8.68 -0.23
N ASN A 80 -1.70 8.02 -1.27
CA ASN A 80 -2.64 6.91 -1.15
C ASN A 80 -2.06 5.74 -0.35
N PHE A 81 -0.79 5.39 -0.60
CA PHE A 81 -0.08 4.39 0.21
C PHE A 81 -0.01 4.79 1.68
N GLY A 82 0.30 6.06 1.97
CA GLY A 82 0.31 6.60 3.33
C GLY A 82 -1.05 6.47 4.02
N VAL A 83 -2.14 6.82 3.33
CA VAL A 83 -3.51 6.69 3.86
C VAL A 83 -3.86 5.23 4.16
N VAL A 84 -3.46 4.28 3.31
CA VAL A 84 -3.67 2.85 3.60
C VAL A 84 -2.86 2.42 4.82
N GLY A 85 -1.60 2.83 4.92
CA GLY A 85 -0.74 2.54 6.06
C GLY A 85 -1.30 3.07 7.38
N GLU A 86 -1.80 4.30 7.40
CA GLU A 86 -2.45 4.89 8.58
C GLU A 86 -3.71 4.13 8.99
N LYS A 87 -4.58 3.78 8.03
CA LYS A 87 -5.79 3.00 8.30
C LYS A 87 -5.46 1.61 8.85
N VAL A 88 -4.45 0.94 8.29
CA VAL A 88 -3.97 -0.35 8.80
C VAL A 88 -3.44 -0.20 10.24
N ALA A 89 -2.66 0.84 10.53
CA ALA A 89 -2.14 1.07 11.87
C ALA A 89 -3.27 1.29 12.89
N THR A 90 -4.29 2.09 12.54
CA THR A 90 -5.48 2.30 13.37
C THR A 90 -6.22 1.00 13.66
N VAL A 91 -6.50 0.19 12.63
CA VAL A 91 -7.18 -1.10 12.80
C VAL A 91 -6.40 -2.02 13.74
N LEU A 92 -5.08 -2.11 13.59
CA LEU A 92 -4.24 -2.94 14.46
C LEU A 92 -4.17 -2.42 15.90
N GLN A 93 -4.17 -1.10 16.09
CA GLN A 93 -4.17 -0.47 17.41
C GLN A 93 -5.51 -0.66 18.13
N ASP A 94 -6.63 -0.56 17.42
CA ASP A 94 -7.97 -0.79 17.97
C ASP A 94 -8.16 -2.25 18.42
N GLN A 95 -7.45 -3.20 17.81
CA GLN A 95 -7.45 -4.60 18.24
C GLN A 95 -6.53 -4.92 19.43
N ALA A 96 -5.61 -4.01 19.77
CA ALA A 96 -4.70 -4.19 20.91
C ALA A 96 -5.32 -3.72 22.24
N GLN A 97 -6.52 -3.13 22.20
CA GLN A 97 -7.30 -2.66 23.36
C GLN A 97 -8.36 -3.69 23.76
#